data_AF-A0A2M8FI95-F1
#
_entry.id   AF-A0A2M8FI95-F1
#
_cell.length_a   1.000
_cell.length_b   1.000
_cell.length_c   1.000
_cell.angle_alpha   90.00
_cell.angle_beta   90.00
_cell.angle_gamma   90.00
#
_symmetry.space_group_name_H-M   'P 1'
#
loop_
_entity.id
_entity.type
_entity.pdbx_description
1 polymer ?
#
loop_
_entity_poly.entity_id
_entity_poly.type
_entity_poly.pdbx_seq_one_letter_code
_entity_poly.pdbx_strand_id
1 'polypeptide(L)'
;MIAAFIFFAHYIFTIIIFTKKWQDENLSGALLNIGLIGVLFAVGWTMTTMLAKIVMEPEGFGIYYDRDTFALTLLALAEYFFYRMYYKDAFIEAGTEKQ
;
A
#
# COMPACT_ATOMS: atom_id res chain seq x y z
N MET A 1 5.50 14.44 -9.02
CA MET A 1 4.04 14.60 -8.86
C MET A 1 3.33 13.26 -8.70
N ILE A 2 3.68 12.24 -9.48
CA ILE A 2 3.10 10.89 -9.38
C ILE A 2 3.43 10.22 -8.03
N ALA A 3 4.67 10.32 -7.54
CA ALA A 3 5.03 9.82 -6.21
C ALA A 3 4.11 10.37 -5.11
N ALA A 4 3.81 11.67 -5.12
CA ALA A 4 2.91 12.28 -4.15
C ALA A 4 1.48 11.71 -4.23
N PHE A 5 0.98 11.42 -5.44
CA PHE A 5 -0.29 10.74 -5.63
C PHE A 5 -0.27 9.33 -5.03
N ILE A 6 0.82 8.58 -5.24
CA ILE A 6 0.99 7.24 -4.66
C ILE A 6 0.98 7.32 -3.13
N PHE A 7 1.78 8.21 -2.53
CA PHE A 7 1.79 8.40 -1.07
C PHE A 7 0.42 8.81 -0.52
N PHE A 8 -0.31 9.68 -1.23
CA PHE A 8 -1.65 10.08 -0.84
C PHE A 8 -2.63 8.89 -0.87
N ALA A 9 -2.56 8.04 -1.89
CA ALA A 9 -3.36 6.81 -1.96
C ALA A 9 -3.08 5.87 -0.77
N HIS A 10 -1.80 5.70 -0.38
CA HIS A 10 -1.42 4.90 0.80
C HIS A 10 -1.97 5.50 2.09
N TYR A 11 -1.91 6.83 2.21
CA TYR A 11 -2.47 7.53 3.37
C TYR A 11 -3.98 7.32 3.48
N ILE A 12 -4.73 7.51 2.39
CA ILE A 12 -6.18 7.25 2.34
C ILE A 12 -6.48 5.78 2.68
N PHE A 13 -5.75 4.84 2.08
CA PHE A 13 -5.92 3.41 2.37
C PHE A 13 -5.67 3.08 3.85
N THR A 14 -4.62 3.65 4.44
CA THR A 14 -4.27 3.45 5.85
C THR A 14 -5.38 3.95 6.77
N ILE A 15 -5.96 5.12 6.48
CA ILE A 15 -7.10 5.66 7.24
C ILE A 15 -8.31 4.73 7.12
N ILE A 16 -8.64 4.28 5.90
CA ILE A 16 -9.78 3.38 5.67
C ILE A 16 -9.62 2.10 6.48
N ILE A 17 -8.44 1.46 6.42
CA ILE A 17 -8.18 0.23 7.17
C ILE A 17 -8.19 0.49 8.68
N PHE A 18 -7.60 1.59 9.14
CA PHE A 18 -7.64 1.97 10.55
C PHE A 18 -9.07 2.11 11.05
N THR A 19 -9.91 2.91 10.38
CA THR A 19 -11.30 3.13 10.77
C THR A 19 -12.08 1.83 10.77
N LYS A 20 -11.92 1.01 9.73
CA LYS A 20 -12.61 -0.27 9.62
C LYS A 20 -12.22 -1.23 10.73
N LYS A 21 -10.93 -1.46 10.94
CA LYS A 21 -10.42 -2.36 11.97
C LYS A 21 -10.67 -1.86 13.39
N TRP A 22 -10.74 -0.55 13.58
CA TRP A 22 -11.14 0.03 14.86
C TRP A 22 -12.61 -0.26 15.17
N GLN A 23 -13.50 -0.20 14.17
CA GLN A 23 -14.93 -0.46 14.31
C GLN A 23 -15.25 -1.95 14.43
N ASP A 24 -14.59 -2.81 13.64
CA ASP A 24 -14.85 -4.25 13.59
C ASP A 24 -14.19 -5.01 14.77
N GLU A 25 -13.04 -4.55 15.23
CA GLU A 25 -12.25 -5.22 16.27
C GLU A 25 -12.07 -4.34 17.51
N ASN A 26 -11.05 -3.47 17.54
CA ASN A 26 -10.74 -2.51 18.60
C ASN A 26 -9.52 -1.66 18.20
N LEU A 27 -9.13 -0.72 19.08
CA LEU A 27 -7.98 0.17 18.82
C LEU A 27 -6.65 -0.60 18.64
N SER A 28 -6.43 -1.68 19.38
CA SER A 28 -5.21 -2.50 19.25
C SER A 28 -5.15 -3.17 17.87
N GLY A 29 -6.27 -3.76 17.42
CA GLY A 29 -6.39 -4.32 16.07
C GLY A 29 -6.12 -3.28 14.98
N ALA A 30 -6.65 -2.07 15.12
CA ALA A 30 -6.40 -0.97 14.18
C ALA A 30 -4.92 -0.57 14.12
N LEU A 31 -4.25 -0.44 15.28
CA LEU A 31 -2.82 -0.11 15.37
C LEU A 31 -1.94 -1.22 14.79
N LEU A 32 -2.27 -2.48 15.03
CA LEU A 32 -1.57 -3.64 14.44
C LEU A 32 -1.64 -3.60 12.91
N ASN A 33 -2.79 -3.26 12.34
CA ASN A 33 -2.95 -3.16 10.88
C ASN A 33 -2.22 -1.95 10.30
N ILE A 34 -2.18 -0.80 10.98
CA ILE A 34 -1.30 0.31 10.58
C ILE A 34 0.16 -0.13 10.61
N GLY A 35 0.59 -0.83 11.67
CA GLY A 35 1.95 -1.34 11.80
C GLY A 35 2.31 -2.29 10.65
N LEU A 36 1.41 -3.21 10.29
CA LEU A 36 1.57 -4.09 9.14
C LEU A 36 1.75 -3.31 7.85
N ILE A 37 0.86 -2.36 7.55
CA ILE A 37 0.94 -1.52 6.35
C ILE A 37 2.26 -0.75 6.32
N GLY A 38 2.65 -0.12 7.44
CA GLY A 38 3.90 0.62 7.53
C GLY A 38 5.15 -0.23 7.28
N VAL A 39 5.19 -1.45 7.83
CA VAL A 39 6.30 -2.39 7.61
C VAL A 39 6.33 -2.87 6.16
N LEU A 40 5.19 -3.25 5.59
CA LEU A 40 5.10 -3.70 4.19
C LEU A 40 5.54 -2.59 3.24
N PHE A 41 5.11 -1.36 3.48
CA PHE A 41 5.53 -0.21 2.69
C PHE A 41 7.03 0.04 2.82
N ALA A 42 7.58 0.13 4.05
CA ALA A 42 8.98 0.44 4.27
C ALA A 42 9.94 -0.62 3.70
N VAL A 43 9.65 -1.90 3.96
CA VAL A 43 10.44 -3.02 3.44
C VAL A 43 10.24 -3.15 1.93
N GLY A 44 8.99 -3.10 1.46
CA GLY A 44 8.64 -3.22 0.06
C GLY A 44 9.25 -2.11 -0.81
N TRP A 45 9.28 -0.87 -0.33
CA TRP A 45 9.90 0.25 -1.04
C TRP A 45 11.41 0.06 -1.16
N THR A 46 12.05 -0.40 -0.10
CA THR A 46 13.49 -0.74 -0.13
C THR A 46 13.76 -1.84 -1.16
N MET A 47 12.96 -2.91 -1.17
CA MET A 47 13.09 -4.02 -2.12
C MET A 47 12.87 -3.57 -3.57
N THR A 48 11.80 -2.84 -3.85
CA THR A 48 11.48 -2.35 -5.20
C THR A 48 12.49 -1.31 -5.68
N THR A 49 13.07 -0.51 -4.80
CA THR A 49 14.16 0.40 -5.13
C THR A 49 15.43 -0.36 -5.55
N MET A 50 15.76 -1.46 -4.87
CA MET A 50 16.88 -2.32 -5.29
C MET A 50 16.64 -2.93 -6.67
N LEU A 51 15.42 -3.39 -6.95
CA LEU A 51 15.04 -3.86 -8.29
C LEU A 51 15.10 -2.73 -9.33
N ALA A 52 14.59 -1.55 -9.00
CA ALA A 52 14.60 -0.38 -9.88
C ALA A 52 16.02 0.05 -10.26
N LYS A 53 16.99 -0.06 -9.34
CA LYS A 53 18.41 0.23 -9.62
C LYS A 53 19.01 -0.70 -10.69
N ILE A 54 18.50 -1.91 -10.84
CA ILE A 54 18.95 -2.86 -11.87
C ILE A 54 18.33 -2.52 -13.23
N VAL A 55 17.13 -1.93 -13.21
CA VAL A 55 16.33 -1.66 -14.42
C VAL A 55 16.62 -0.28 -15.02
N MET A 56 16.92 0.72 -14.19
CA MET A 56 17.09 2.10 -14.65
C MET A 56 18.02 2.96 -13.78
N GLU A 57 18.57 3.99 -14.42
CA GLU A 57 19.34 5.07 -13.80
C GLU A 57 18.44 6.01 -12.95
N PRO A 58 19.01 6.86 -12.08
CA PRO A 58 18.23 7.74 -11.19
C PRO A 58 17.21 8.62 -11.91
N GLU A 59 17.53 9.14 -13.11
CA GLU A 59 16.65 10.00 -13.90
C GLU A 59 15.39 9.25 -14.40
N GLY A 60 15.43 7.92 -14.38
CA GLY A 60 14.31 7.05 -14.76
C GLY A 60 13.87 7.27 -16.22
N PHE A 61 12.57 7.32 -16.43
CA PHE A 61 11.96 7.50 -17.77
C PHE A 61 11.59 8.95 -18.07
N GLY A 62 11.91 9.90 -17.18
CA GLY A 62 11.68 11.33 -17.41
C GLY A 62 11.50 12.14 -16.12
N ILE A 63 11.40 13.46 -16.27
CA ILE A 63 11.40 14.43 -15.16
C ILE A 63 10.27 14.26 -14.12
N TYR A 64 9.19 13.55 -14.46
CA TYR A 64 8.06 13.29 -13.56
C TYR A 64 7.95 11.82 -13.13
N TYR A 65 8.83 10.96 -13.65
CA TYR A 65 8.82 9.51 -13.42
C TYR A 65 10.27 9.01 -13.33
N ASP A 66 10.90 9.42 -12.25
CA ASP A 66 12.24 8.99 -11.86
C ASP A 66 12.22 7.55 -11.34
N ARG A 67 13.42 7.04 -11.03
CA ARG A 67 13.58 5.68 -10.51
C ARG A 67 12.78 5.40 -9.25
N ASP A 68 12.68 6.39 -8.36
CA ASP A 68 11.96 6.25 -7.11
C ASP A 68 10.45 6.13 -7.35
N THR A 69 9.91 6.96 -8.24
CA THR A 69 8.51 6.88 -8.66
C THR A 69 8.20 5.54 -9.33
N PHE A 70 9.12 4.99 -10.11
CA PHE A 70 8.98 3.64 -10.66
C PHE A 70 8.96 2.57 -9.56
N ALA A 71 9.87 2.63 -8.59
CA ALA A 71 9.91 1.71 -7.45
C ALA A 71 8.60 1.75 -6.65
N LEU A 72 8.10 2.95 -6.35
CA LEU A 72 6.82 3.15 -5.68
C LEU A 72 5.63 2.61 -6.48
N THR A 73 5.67 2.71 -7.81
CA THR A 73 4.61 2.16 -8.68
C THR A 73 4.63 0.63 -8.64
N LEU A 74 5.81 0.02 -8.72
CA LEU A 74 5.97 -1.44 -8.61
C LEU A 74 5.51 -1.93 -7.23
N LEU A 75 5.86 -1.19 -6.17
CA LEU A 75 5.44 -1.47 -4.81
C LEU A 75 3.92 -1.43 -4.68
N ALA A 76 3.28 -0.35 -5.14
CA ALA A 76 1.83 -0.19 -5.07
C ALA A 76 1.08 -1.32 -5.78
N LEU A 77 1.60 -1.81 -6.91
CA LEU A 77 1.05 -2.98 -7.61
C LEU A 77 1.15 -4.25 -6.75
N ALA A 78 2.33 -4.54 -6.19
CA ALA A 78 2.53 -5.71 -5.33
C ALA A 78 1.66 -5.65 -4.07
N GLU A 79 1.60 -4.49 -3.43
CA GLU A 79 0.77 -4.23 -2.26
C GLU A 79 -0.73 -4.37 -2.57
N TYR A 80 -1.19 -3.91 -3.73
CA TYR A 80 -2.58 -4.10 -4.14
C TYR A 80 -2.97 -5.58 -4.16
N PHE A 81 -2.12 -6.45 -4.73
CA PHE A 81 -2.38 -7.90 -4.71
C PHE A 81 -2.36 -8.48 -3.29
N PHE A 82 -1.37 -8.07 -2.48
CA PHE A 82 -1.27 -8.52 -1.10
C PHE A 82 -2.49 -8.10 -0.26
N TYR A 83 -2.86 -6.82 -0.27
CA TYR A 83 -3.98 -6.28 0.50
C TYR A 83 -5.32 -6.84 0.03
N ARG A 84 -5.50 -7.03 -1.28
CA ARG A 84 -6.71 -7.68 -1.81
C ARG A 84 -6.87 -9.11 -1.27
N MET A 85 -5.78 -9.85 -1.15
CA MET A 85 -5.78 -11.20 -0.58
C MET A 85 -5.97 -11.16 0.94
N TYR A 86 -5.23 -10.30 1.65
CA TYR A 86 -5.20 -10.24 3.11
C TYR A 86 -6.49 -9.67 3.73
N TYR A 87 -7.06 -8.62 3.13
CA TYR A 87 -8.28 -7.97 3.61
C TYR A 87 -9.55 -8.43 2.90
N LYS A 88 -9.47 -9.50 2.09
CA LYS A 88 -10.60 -10.01 1.30
C LYS A 88 -11.89 -10.12 2.11
N ASP A 89 -11.82 -10.76 3.28
CA ASP A 89 -13.01 -11.05 4.08
C ASP A 89 -13.58 -9.80 4.74
N ALA A 90 -12.71 -8.86 5.12
CA ALA A 90 -13.13 -7.57 5.66
C ALA A 90 -14.03 -6.82 4.65
N PHE A 91 -13.75 -6.88 3.35
CA PHE A 91 -14.56 -6.19 2.33
C PHE A 91 -15.81 -6.95 1.87
N ILE A 92 -15.93 -8.25 2.15
CA ILE A 92 -17.08 -9.06 1.72
C ILE A 92 -18.26 -8.94 2.70
N GLU A 93 -18.01 -8.79 4.01
CA GLU A 93 -19.07 -8.73 5.03
C GLU A 93 -20.00 -7.50 4.89
N ALA A 94 -19.57 -6.44 4.21
CA ALA A 94 -20.39 -5.25 3.98
C ALA A 94 -21.49 -5.44 2.88
N GLY A 95 -21.51 -6.57 2.17
CA GLY A 95 -22.40 -6.78 1.02
C GLY A 95 -23.20 -8.10 1.01
N THR A 96 -23.03 -8.95 2.01
CA THR A 96 -23.83 -10.18 2.16
C THR A 96 -24.37 -10.27 3.58
N GLU A 97 -25.47 -9.55 3.84
CA GLU A 97 -26.53 -10.19 4.62
C GLU A 97 -26.86 -11.50 3.89
N LYS A 98 -26.46 -12.62 4.49
CA LYS A 98 -26.91 -13.94 4.06
C LYS A 98 -28.44 -13.93 4.14
N GLN A 99 -29.10 -13.87 2.97
CA GLN A 99 -30.45 -14.40 2.82
C GLN A 99 -30.40 -15.93 2.90
#